data_AF-Q08T94-F1
#
_entry.id   AF-Q08T94-F1
#
_cell.length_a   1.000
_cell.length_b   1.000
_cell.length_c   1.000
_cell.angle_alpha   90.00
_cell.angle_beta   90.00
_cell.angle_gamma   90.00
#
_symmetry.space_group_name_H-M   'P 1'
#
loop_
_entity.id
_entity.type
_entity.pdbx_description
1 polymer ?
#
loop_
_entity_poly.entity_id
_entity_poly.type
_entity_poly.pdbx_seq_one_letter_code
_entity_poly.pdbx_strand_id
1 'polypeptide(L)'
;MQALAARFFARHPALSLAALGAADNARELDLRPAGIPVEFLPAEQHGALARQYLELNQLAFGKLGLPNWVLSDLYLQPGAIGLLRCPARMLNETSRQLLRLPDEEQVIAAAYYAAPTLTPGQFIGVSLLSFLPGIHAGAWVKALTLKMLGARRMRGIAQWNNLSLRVHTRLGPLRLVGHVPGVHDYVERSFLYEMDLVDEARQVAAMERRFLLQPTLRLSASDSPALGALLRRAEAGEVLYLIPPGLEGGEIHVHEGPLPSRAGGL
;
A
#
# COMPACT_ATOMS: atom_id res chain seq x y z
N MET A 1 11.14 -12.19 2.93
CA MET A 1 10.43 -11.58 1.78
C MET A 1 10.93 -12.12 0.46
N GLN A 2 12.25 -12.15 0.20
CA GLN A 2 12.81 -12.58 -1.09
C GLN A 2 12.24 -13.92 -1.61
N ALA A 3 12.28 -14.99 -0.81
CA ALA A 3 11.73 -16.28 -1.20
C ALA A 3 10.21 -16.23 -1.48
N LEU A 4 9.46 -15.42 -0.73
CA LEU A 4 8.02 -15.26 -0.94
C LEU A 4 7.72 -14.52 -2.25
N ALA A 5 8.47 -13.46 -2.54
CA ALA A 5 8.34 -12.69 -3.77
C ALA A 5 8.73 -13.55 -4.99
N ALA A 6 9.83 -14.30 -4.91
CA ALA A 6 10.24 -15.22 -5.96
C ALA A 6 9.15 -16.26 -6.27
N ARG A 7 8.53 -16.87 -5.24
CA ARG A 7 7.39 -17.80 -5.43
C ARG A 7 6.16 -17.12 -6.03
N PHE A 8 5.92 -15.84 -5.75
CA PHE A 8 4.83 -15.09 -6.35
C PHE A 8 5.06 -14.89 -7.85
N PHE A 9 6.21 -14.34 -8.24
CA PHE A 9 6.52 -14.12 -9.66
C PHE A 9 6.69 -15.41 -10.45
N ALA A 10 7.21 -16.49 -9.84
CA ALA A 10 7.27 -17.81 -10.48
C ALA A 10 5.88 -18.38 -10.82
N ARG A 11 4.86 -18.10 -10.00
CA ARG A 11 3.47 -18.50 -10.28
C ARG A 11 2.76 -17.57 -11.27
N HIS A 12 3.30 -16.39 -11.50
CA HIS A 12 2.72 -15.37 -12.36
C HIS A 12 3.79 -14.81 -13.31
N PRO A 13 4.34 -15.63 -14.23
CA PRO A 13 5.49 -15.26 -15.05
C PRO A 13 5.23 -14.12 -16.04
N ALA A 14 3.95 -13.81 -16.32
CA ALA A 14 3.54 -12.68 -17.15
C ALA A 14 3.63 -11.33 -16.41
N LEU A 15 3.86 -11.33 -15.09
CA LEU A 15 3.99 -10.11 -14.30
C LEU A 15 5.42 -9.60 -14.30
N SER A 16 5.58 -8.29 -14.35
CA SER A 16 6.86 -7.61 -14.18
C SER A 16 6.72 -6.44 -13.20
N LEU A 17 7.85 -6.05 -12.60
CA LEU A 17 7.92 -4.91 -11.70
C LEU A 17 8.65 -3.76 -12.41
N ALA A 18 8.10 -2.56 -12.31
CA ALA A 18 8.69 -1.35 -12.85
C ALA A 18 8.57 -0.19 -11.86
N ALA A 19 9.31 0.89 -12.10
CA ALA A 19 9.21 2.14 -11.37
C ALA A 19 9.15 3.30 -12.35
N LEU A 20 8.22 4.23 -12.13
CA LEU A 20 8.04 5.43 -12.93
C LEU A 20 8.34 6.66 -12.07
N GLY A 21 9.31 7.47 -12.48
CA GLY A 21 9.74 8.68 -11.77
C GLY A 21 10.68 9.53 -12.63
N ALA A 22 11.12 10.67 -12.12
CA ALA A 22 12.12 11.50 -12.79
C ALA A 22 13.43 10.73 -12.96
N ALA A 23 14.12 10.92 -14.09
CA ALA A 23 15.32 10.16 -14.46
C ALA A 23 16.37 10.10 -13.34
N ASP A 24 16.60 11.23 -12.66
CA ASP A 24 17.60 11.38 -11.61
C ASP A 24 17.30 10.54 -10.36
N ASN A 25 16.05 10.10 -10.16
CA ASN A 25 15.66 9.30 -9.00
C ASN A 25 16.18 7.87 -9.08
N ALA A 26 16.52 7.36 -10.28
CA ALA A 26 16.90 5.96 -10.49
C ALA A 26 18.03 5.49 -9.57
N ARG A 27 19.00 6.37 -9.30
CA ARG A 27 20.20 6.06 -8.51
C ARG A 27 19.93 5.91 -7.01
N GLU A 28 18.81 6.42 -6.54
CA GLU A 28 18.43 6.41 -5.11
C GLU A 28 17.52 5.21 -4.77
N LEU A 29 17.12 4.42 -5.77
CA LEU A 29 16.21 3.29 -5.60
C LEU A 29 16.98 1.97 -5.53
N ASP A 30 16.53 1.06 -4.66
CA ASP A 30 16.88 -0.36 -4.76
C ASP A 30 16.09 -0.96 -5.93
N LEU A 31 16.72 -1.12 -7.10
CA LEU A 31 16.11 -1.74 -8.29
C LEU A 31 16.02 -3.27 -8.23
N ARG A 32 16.28 -3.87 -7.06
CA ARG A 32 16.09 -5.29 -6.80
C ARG A 32 15.40 -5.54 -5.44
N PRO A 33 14.25 -4.90 -5.16
CA PRO A 33 13.57 -5.06 -3.88
C PRO A 33 13.21 -6.52 -3.64
N ALA A 34 13.69 -7.08 -2.53
CA ALA A 34 13.56 -8.49 -2.21
C ALA A 34 14.06 -9.43 -3.35
N GLY A 35 15.09 -9.01 -4.08
CA GLY A 35 15.70 -9.77 -5.18
C GLY A 35 14.92 -9.77 -6.50
N ILE A 36 13.79 -9.05 -6.59
CA ILE A 36 12.98 -8.97 -7.82
C ILE A 36 13.47 -7.80 -8.67
N PRO A 37 13.88 -8.02 -9.94
CA PRO A 37 14.34 -6.93 -10.79
C PRO A 37 13.21 -5.91 -11.07
N VAL A 38 13.56 -4.62 -10.99
CA VAL A 38 12.70 -3.49 -11.35
C VAL A 38 13.24 -2.84 -12.62
N GLU A 39 12.37 -2.68 -13.62
CA GLU A 39 12.63 -1.79 -14.75
C GLU A 39 12.37 -0.34 -14.33
N PHE A 40 13.40 0.51 -14.29
CA PHE A 40 13.20 1.94 -14.07
C PHE A 40 12.85 2.63 -15.40
N LEU A 41 11.75 3.38 -15.41
CA LEU A 41 11.16 4.02 -16.57
C LEU A 41 11.13 5.54 -16.33
N PRO A 42 12.11 6.31 -16.87
CA PRO A 42 12.14 7.76 -16.72
C PRO A 42 10.86 8.39 -17.29
N ALA A 43 10.13 9.14 -16.49
CA ALA A 43 8.83 9.69 -16.87
C ALA A 43 8.93 10.65 -18.07
N GLU A 44 10.06 11.34 -18.22
CA GLU A 44 10.38 12.24 -19.33
C GLU A 44 10.39 11.51 -20.68
N GLN A 45 10.69 10.21 -20.67
CA GLN A 45 10.74 9.35 -21.85
C GLN A 45 9.49 8.45 -21.98
N HIS A 46 8.71 8.33 -20.91
CA HIS A 46 7.58 7.41 -20.80
C HIS A 46 6.23 8.13 -20.57
N GLY A 47 6.01 9.26 -21.26
CA GLY A 47 4.81 10.08 -21.09
C GLY A 47 3.49 9.35 -21.34
N ALA A 48 3.46 8.34 -22.22
CA ALA A 48 2.28 7.50 -22.43
C ALA A 48 1.92 6.68 -21.18
N LEU A 49 2.92 6.12 -20.50
CA LEU A 49 2.72 5.36 -19.26
C LEU A 49 2.29 6.26 -18.11
N ALA A 50 2.82 7.48 -18.02
CA ALA A 50 2.37 8.48 -17.04
C ALA A 50 0.88 8.85 -17.26
N ARG A 51 0.45 9.02 -18.52
CA ARG A 51 -0.97 9.21 -18.86
C ARG A 51 -1.83 8.00 -18.50
N GLN A 52 -1.37 6.78 -18.78
CA GLN A 52 -2.07 5.57 -18.37
C GLN A 52 -2.23 5.49 -16.85
N TYR A 53 -1.19 5.80 -16.07
CA TYR A 53 -1.30 5.85 -14.61
C TYR A 53 -2.35 6.86 -14.15
N LEU A 54 -2.37 8.05 -14.74
CA LEU A 54 -3.33 9.10 -14.42
C LEU A 54 -4.78 8.66 -14.70
N GLU A 55 -5.04 8.10 -15.88
CA GLU A 55 -6.37 7.60 -16.26
C GLU A 55 -6.85 6.50 -15.30
N LEU A 56 -5.96 5.57 -14.98
CA LEU A 56 -6.24 4.51 -14.02
C LEU A 56 -6.46 5.04 -12.59
N ASN A 57 -5.71 6.07 -12.19
CA ASN A 57 -5.91 6.72 -10.91
C ASN A 57 -7.28 7.40 -10.84
N GLN A 58 -7.68 8.12 -11.89
CA GLN A 58 -9.00 8.73 -12.01
C GLN A 58 -10.11 7.67 -12.02
N LEU A 59 -9.91 6.53 -12.67
CA LEU A 59 -10.84 5.40 -12.61
C LEU A 59 -11.01 4.88 -11.17
N ALA A 60 -9.90 4.71 -10.45
CA ALA A 60 -9.90 4.14 -9.10
C ALA A 60 -10.54 5.07 -8.05
N PHE A 61 -10.36 6.39 -8.18
CA PHE A 61 -10.70 7.36 -7.14
C PHE A 61 -11.77 8.39 -7.55
N GLY A 62 -12.17 8.43 -8.83
CA GLY A 62 -13.19 9.35 -9.34
C GLY A 62 -12.82 10.82 -9.08
N LYS A 63 -13.68 11.55 -8.36
CA LYS A 63 -13.46 12.96 -8.00
C LYS A 63 -12.25 13.19 -7.08
N LEU A 64 -11.79 12.14 -6.38
CA LEU A 64 -10.58 12.16 -5.56
C LEU A 64 -9.33 11.74 -6.36
N GLY A 65 -9.49 11.54 -7.67
CA GLY A 65 -8.39 11.24 -8.58
C GLY A 65 -7.38 12.37 -8.67
N LEU A 66 -6.14 11.98 -8.98
CA LEU A 66 -4.99 12.85 -9.03
C LEU A 66 -5.10 13.89 -10.16
N PRO A 67 -4.92 15.19 -9.89
CA PRO A 67 -4.72 16.19 -10.94
C PRO A 67 -3.36 16.02 -11.64
N ASN A 68 -3.26 16.44 -12.91
CA ASN A 68 -2.05 16.27 -13.73
C ASN A 68 -0.80 16.90 -13.11
N TRP A 69 -0.92 18.10 -12.54
CA TRP A 69 0.21 18.80 -11.93
C TRP A 69 0.69 18.07 -10.67
N VAL A 70 -0.21 17.46 -9.88
CA VAL A 70 0.16 16.68 -8.69
C VAL A 70 0.96 15.44 -9.10
N LEU A 71 0.57 14.77 -10.19
CA LEU A 71 1.36 13.66 -10.73
C LEU A 71 2.79 14.10 -11.06
N SER A 72 2.91 15.15 -11.86
CA SER A 72 4.22 15.59 -12.34
C SER A 72 5.08 16.12 -11.19
N ASP A 73 4.57 17.07 -10.42
CA ASP A 73 5.35 17.85 -9.47
C ASP A 73 5.55 17.14 -8.13
N LEU A 74 4.58 16.31 -7.71
CA LEU A 74 4.57 15.72 -6.37
C LEU A 74 4.76 14.20 -6.36
N TYR A 75 4.52 13.49 -7.46
CA TYR A 75 4.72 12.04 -7.51
C TYR A 75 6.00 11.67 -8.25
N LEU A 76 6.23 12.26 -9.43
CA LEU A 76 7.31 11.87 -10.31
C LEU A 76 8.62 12.59 -10.00
N GLN A 77 8.56 13.87 -9.61
CA GLN A 77 9.76 14.65 -9.26
C GLN A 77 10.43 14.16 -7.96
N PRO A 78 9.78 14.15 -6.77
CA PRO A 78 10.44 13.82 -5.51
C PRO A 78 10.51 12.31 -5.20
N GLY A 79 9.93 11.45 -6.05
CA GLY A 79 9.77 10.03 -5.74
C GLY A 79 9.63 9.15 -6.97
N ALA A 80 9.07 7.96 -6.76
CA ALA A 80 8.77 7.03 -7.83
C ALA A 80 7.49 6.26 -7.52
N ILE A 81 6.70 6.03 -8.56
CA ILE A 81 5.53 5.15 -8.51
C ILE A 81 6.03 3.75 -8.83
N GLY A 82 5.91 2.82 -7.89
CA GLY A 82 6.16 1.42 -8.21
C GLY A 82 4.94 0.80 -8.90
N LEU A 83 5.21 0.03 -9.93
CA LEU A 83 4.24 -0.53 -10.86
C LEU A 83 4.39 -2.04 -10.92
N LEU A 84 3.29 -2.75 -10.76
CA LEU A 84 3.17 -4.14 -11.21
C LEU A 84 2.50 -4.12 -12.58
N ARG A 85 3.18 -4.65 -13.59
CA ARG A 85 2.70 -4.66 -14.98
C ARG A 85 2.29 -6.07 -15.39
N CYS A 86 1.33 -6.16 -16.31
CA CYS A 86 0.89 -7.41 -16.90
C CYS A 86 0.38 -7.18 -18.33
N PRO A 87 0.18 -8.22 -19.14
CA PRO A 87 -0.60 -8.10 -20.37
C PRO A 87 -2.06 -7.67 -20.11
N ALA A 88 -2.63 -6.86 -21.00
CA ALA A 88 -3.97 -6.30 -20.85
C ALA A 88 -5.07 -7.35 -20.67
N ARG A 89 -4.95 -8.54 -21.28
CA ARG A 89 -5.91 -9.64 -21.13
C ARG A 89 -6.12 -10.12 -19.69
N MET A 90 -5.17 -9.85 -18.81
CA MET A 90 -5.22 -10.25 -17.40
C MET A 90 -6.03 -9.28 -16.53
N LEU A 91 -6.26 -8.05 -16.99
CA LEU A 91 -7.05 -7.08 -16.23
C LEU A 91 -8.50 -7.54 -16.08
N ASN A 92 -9.17 -7.02 -15.03
CA ASN A 92 -10.62 -7.15 -14.94
C ASN A 92 -11.31 -6.52 -16.17
N GLU A 93 -12.54 -6.97 -16.45
CA GLU A 93 -13.29 -6.58 -17.64
C GLU A 93 -13.48 -5.07 -17.75
N THR A 94 -13.88 -4.40 -16.66
CA THR A 94 -14.10 -2.95 -16.64
C THR A 94 -12.84 -2.17 -17.03
N SER A 95 -11.70 -2.52 -16.45
CA SER A 95 -10.42 -1.86 -16.76
C SER A 95 -9.98 -2.11 -18.20
N ARG A 96 -10.17 -3.33 -18.71
CA ARG A 96 -9.83 -3.67 -20.11
C ARG A 96 -10.69 -2.91 -21.11
N GLN A 97 -12.01 -2.81 -20.87
CA GLN A 97 -12.94 -2.06 -21.72
C GLN A 97 -12.61 -0.56 -21.75
N LEU A 98 -12.18 0.00 -20.62
CA LEU A 98 -11.78 1.40 -20.54
C LEU A 98 -10.51 1.66 -21.35
N LEU A 99 -9.46 0.86 -21.14
CA LEU A 99 -8.16 1.09 -21.74
C LEU A 99 -8.16 0.80 -23.26
N ARG A 100 -9.00 -0.11 -23.75
CA ARG A 100 -9.09 -0.49 -25.18
C ARG A 100 -7.76 -0.87 -25.82
N LEU A 101 -6.87 -1.47 -25.03
CA LEU A 101 -5.54 -1.88 -25.48
C LEU A 101 -5.57 -3.32 -26.03
N PRO A 102 -4.66 -3.67 -26.97
CA PRO A 102 -4.44 -5.05 -27.40
C PRO A 102 -4.15 -5.98 -26.22
N ASP A 103 -4.62 -7.23 -26.29
CA ASP A 103 -4.54 -8.22 -25.20
C ASP A 103 -3.12 -8.50 -24.69
N GLU A 104 -2.12 -8.35 -25.54
CA GLU A 104 -0.71 -8.58 -25.24
C GLU A 104 0.04 -7.30 -24.84
N GLU A 105 -0.59 -6.12 -24.92
CA GLU A 105 0.06 -4.87 -24.50
C GLU A 105 0.32 -4.88 -22.99
N GLN A 106 1.53 -4.46 -22.60
CA GLN A 106 1.95 -4.38 -21.20
C GLN A 106 1.38 -3.15 -20.52
N VAL A 107 0.48 -3.36 -19.55
CA VAL A 107 -0.30 -2.33 -18.85
C VAL A 107 -0.03 -2.34 -17.35
N ILE A 108 -0.39 -1.25 -16.67
CA ILE A 108 -0.35 -1.16 -15.21
C ILE A 108 -1.47 -2.04 -14.60
N ALA A 109 -1.07 -3.12 -13.93
CA ALA A 109 -1.97 -4.02 -13.21
C ALA A 109 -2.26 -3.51 -11.78
N ALA A 110 -1.24 -2.97 -11.14
CA ALA A 110 -1.33 -2.29 -9.85
C ALA A 110 -0.21 -1.26 -9.72
N ALA A 111 -0.42 -0.24 -8.91
CA ALA A 111 0.53 0.84 -8.72
C ALA A 111 0.43 1.38 -7.29
N TYR A 112 1.57 1.74 -6.73
CA TYR A 112 1.66 2.35 -5.43
C TYR A 112 2.62 3.53 -5.45
N TYR A 113 2.17 4.64 -4.88
CA TYR A 113 3.02 5.80 -4.62
C TYR A 113 3.13 6.05 -3.12
N ALA A 114 4.36 6.27 -2.68
CA ALA A 114 4.68 6.76 -1.35
C ALA A 114 5.65 7.93 -1.45
N ALA A 115 5.39 8.97 -0.67
CA ALA A 115 6.25 10.15 -0.59
C ALA A 115 7.16 10.05 0.64
N PRO A 116 8.42 10.49 0.55
CA PRO A 116 9.29 10.59 1.72
C PRO A 116 8.74 11.63 2.71
N THR A 117 9.09 11.47 4.00
CA THR A 117 8.81 12.47 5.03
C THR A 117 10.09 13.15 5.49
N LEU A 118 9.97 14.20 6.31
CA LEU A 118 11.12 14.84 6.98
C LEU A 118 11.92 13.87 7.87
N THR A 119 11.31 12.75 8.28
CA THR A 119 11.99 11.72 9.07
C THR A 119 12.63 10.68 8.14
N PRO A 120 13.97 10.53 8.14
CA PRO A 120 14.65 9.57 7.28
C PRO A 120 14.12 8.14 7.43
N GLY A 121 13.93 7.45 6.30
CA GLY A 121 13.40 6.09 6.24
C GLY A 121 11.91 5.96 6.57
N GLN A 122 11.20 7.07 6.83
CA GLN A 122 9.74 7.09 6.99
C GLN A 122 9.08 7.68 5.75
N PHE A 123 8.07 6.98 5.26
CA PHE A 123 7.29 7.36 4.08
C PHE A 123 5.81 7.50 4.42
N ILE A 124 5.09 8.33 3.67
CA ILE A 124 3.63 8.35 3.67
C ILE A 124 3.10 7.62 2.44
N GLY A 125 2.11 6.75 2.61
CA GLY A 125 1.38 6.20 1.47
C GLY A 125 0.31 7.16 0.99
N VAL A 126 0.28 7.41 -0.32
CA VAL A 126 -0.65 8.39 -0.89
C VAL A 126 -1.64 7.74 -1.85
N SER A 127 -1.18 6.88 -2.76
CA SER A 127 -2.03 6.25 -3.78
C SER A 127 -1.74 4.76 -3.87
N LEU A 128 -2.80 3.96 -3.92
CA LEU A 128 -2.75 2.53 -4.18
C LEU A 128 -3.93 2.12 -5.07
N LEU A 129 -3.63 1.65 -6.28
CA LEU A 129 -4.64 1.13 -7.20
C LEU A 129 -4.25 -0.29 -7.65
N SER A 130 -5.26 -1.12 -7.94
CA SER A 130 -5.07 -2.51 -8.32
C SER A 130 -6.26 -2.99 -9.13
N PHE A 131 -6.02 -3.44 -10.35
CA PHE A 131 -7.02 -3.90 -11.31
C PHE A 131 -6.94 -5.39 -11.61
N LEU A 132 -6.00 -6.09 -10.99
CA LEU A 132 -5.77 -7.52 -11.15
C LEU A 132 -6.34 -8.31 -9.96
N PRO A 133 -7.53 -8.94 -10.12
CA PRO A 133 -8.19 -9.65 -9.03
C PRO A 133 -7.48 -10.97 -8.66
N GLY A 134 -7.79 -11.50 -7.49
CA GLY A 134 -7.42 -12.87 -7.10
C GLY A 134 -5.97 -13.09 -6.64
N ILE A 135 -5.02 -12.22 -7.01
CA ILE A 135 -3.59 -12.44 -6.71
C ILE A 135 -2.98 -11.43 -5.72
N HIS A 136 -3.81 -10.54 -5.18
CA HIS A 136 -3.38 -9.51 -4.22
C HIS A 136 -2.30 -8.55 -4.77
N ALA A 137 -2.39 -8.19 -6.05
CA ALA A 137 -1.45 -7.29 -6.72
C ALA A 137 -1.19 -5.98 -5.95
N GLY A 138 -2.25 -5.36 -5.38
CA GLY A 138 -2.11 -4.17 -4.54
C GLY A 138 -1.21 -4.35 -3.31
N ALA A 139 -1.26 -5.50 -2.63
CA ALA A 139 -0.40 -5.77 -1.48
C ALA A 139 1.06 -5.95 -1.92
N TRP A 140 1.27 -6.65 -3.04
CA TRP A 140 2.59 -6.91 -3.60
C TRP A 140 3.27 -5.65 -4.11
N VAL A 141 2.60 -4.85 -4.93
CA VAL A 141 3.17 -3.60 -5.42
C VAL A 141 3.50 -2.67 -4.25
N LYS A 142 2.62 -2.55 -3.25
CA LYS A 142 2.90 -1.76 -2.04
C LYS A 142 4.16 -2.23 -1.32
N ALA A 143 4.27 -3.53 -1.04
CA ALA A 143 5.40 -4.08 -0.29
C ALA A 143 6.73 -3.92 -1.04
N LEU A 144 6.73 -4.18 -2.35
CA LEU A 144 7.94 -4.10 -3.17
C LEU A 144 8.35 -2.64 -3.42
N THR A 145 7.40 -1.73 -3.66
CA THR A 145 7.69 -0.30 -3.77
C THR A 145 8.27 0.27 -2.48
N LEU A 146 7.70 -0.06 -1.31
CA LEU A 146 8.24 0.40 -0.02
C LEU A 146 9.68 -0.10 0.20
N LYS A 147 9.98 -1.35 -0.19
CA LYS A 147 11.35 -1.89 -0.14
C LYS A 147 12.28 -1.18 -1.13
N MET A 148 11.82 -0.95 -2.36
CA MET A 148 12.56 -0.21 -3.40
C MET A 148 12.94 1.21 -2.94
N LEU A 149 12.05 1.87 -2.21
CA LEU A 149 12.26 3.19 -1.63
C LEU A 149 13.12 3.17 -0.34
N GLY A 150 13.55 1.99 0.15
CA GLY A 150 14.28 1.88 1.40
C GLY A 150 13.45 2.24 2.65
N ALA A 151 12.12 2.13 2.57
CA ALA A 151 11.24 2.49 3.68
C ALA A 151 11.42 1.53 4.87
N ARG A 152 11.66 2.11 6.05
CA ARG A 152 11.73 1.41 7.34
C ARG A 152 10.45 1.56 8.13
N ARG A 153 9.74 2.66 7.93
CA ARG A 153 8.42 2.92 8.50
C ARG A 153 7.51 3.53 7.46
N MET A 154 6.23 3.25 7.59
CA MET A 154 5.19 3.91 6.80
C MET A 154 4.19 4.56 7.74
N ARG A 155 3.79 5.79 7.45
CA ARG A 155 2.61 6.43 8.04
C ARG A 155 1.53 6.51 6.98
N GLY A 156 0.28 6.35 7.37
CA GLY A 156 -0.81 6.38 6.41
C GLY A 156 -2.12 6.76 7.05
N ILE A 157 -3.05 7.17 6.20
CA ILE A 157 -4.43 7.40 6.56
C ILE A 157 -5.23 6.24 5.98
N ALA A 158 -6.14 5.69 6.78
CA ALA A 158 -7.10 4.69 6.33
C ALA A 158 -8.49 5.06 6.86
N GLN A 159 -9.51 4.39 6.33
CA GLN A 159 -10.89 4.52 6.78
C GLN A 159 -11.36 3.22 7.41
N TRP A 160 -12.11 3.31 8.51
CA TRP A 160 -12.51 2.13 9.31
C TRP A 160 -13.30 1.10 8.52
N ASN A 161 -14.22 1.55 7.67
CA ASN A 161 -15.14 0.72 6.92
C ASN A 161 -14.72 0.49 5.45
N ASN A 162 -13.45 0.73 5.13
CA ASN A 162 -12.95 0.58 3.76
C ASN A 162 -12.26 -0.77 3.57
N LEU A 163 -12.66 -1.53 2.54
CA LEU A 163 -12.10 -2.85 2.22
C LEU A 163 -10.59 -2.82 1.95
N SER A 164 -10.03 -1.68 1.55
CA SER A 164 -8.58 -1.49 1.40
C SER A 164 -7.81 -1.75 2.69
N LEU A 165 -8.46 -1.66 3.87
CA LEU A 165 -7.83 -1.96 5.16
C LEU A 165 -7.23 -3.36 5.21
N ARG A 166 -7.83 -4.32 4.49
CA ARG A 166 -7.31 -5.70 4.34
C ARG A 166 -6.00 -5.77 3.55
N VAL A 167 -5.74 -4.79 2.70
CA VAL A 167 -4.47 -4.62 1.96
C VAL A 167 -3.44 -3.96 2.86
N HIS A 168 -3.83 -2.93 3.62
CA HIS A 168 -2.95 -2.27 4.58
C HIS A 168 -2.43 -3.25 5.64
N THR A 169 -3.32 -4.03 6.28
CA THR A 169 -2.91 -5.03 7.29
C THR A 169 -2.19 -6.23 6.70
N ARG A 170 -2.10 -6.36 5.37
CA ARG A 170 -1.42 -7.51 4.75
C ARG A 170 0.11 -7.45 4.88
N LEU A 171 0.65 -6.28 5.18
CA LEU A 171 2.07 -6.10 5.48
C LEU A 171 2.37 -6.25 6.98
N GLY A 172 1.34 -6.37 7.83
CA GLY A 172 1.49 -6.52 9.27
C GLY A 172 0.48 -5.68 10.06
N PRO A 173 0.52 -5.75 11.40
CA PRO A 173 -0.28 -4.89 12.26
C PRO A 173 -0.02 -3.41 12.01
N LEU A 174 -1.06 -2.59 12.11
CA LEU A 174 -1.00 -1.13 11.99
C LEU A 174 -1.07 -0.53 13.38
N ARG A 175 -0.02 0.17 13.82
CA ARG A 175 -0.07 0.93 15.07
C ARG A 175 -1.00 2.11 14.87
N LEU A 176 -2.04 2.24 15.69
CA LEU A 176 -2.89 3.43 15.71
C LEU A 176 -2.09 4.61 16.28
N VAL A 177 -2.15 5.74 15.61
CA VAL A 177 -1.48 6.98 16.04
C VAL A 177 -2.49 7.97 16.60
N GLY A 178 -3.65 8.10 15.95
CA GLY A 178 -4.67 9.06 16.36
C GLY A 178 -5.57 9.51 15.22
N HIS A 179 -6.23 10.64 15.43
CA HIS A 179 -7.04 11.30 14.43
C HIS A 179 -6.19 11.84 13.28
N VAL A 180 -6.82 11.98 12.12
CA VAL A 180 -6.19 12.65 10.98
C VAL A 180 -6.07 14.14 11.29
N PRO A 181 -4.91 14.77 11.03
CA PRO A 181 -4.74 16.20 11.30
C PRO A 181 -5.52 17.08 10.30
N GLY A 182 -6.01 18.22 10.79
CA GLY A 182 -6.57 19.29 9.95
C GLY A 182 -7.96 19.02 9.38
N VAL A 183 -8.27 19.70 8.28
CA VAL A 183 -9.57 19.61 7.58
C VAL A 183 -9.51 18.46 6.58
N HIS A 184 -9.75 17.24 7.08
CA HIS A 184 -9.88 16.05 6.25
C HIS A 184 -11.36 15.77 5.98
N ASP A 185 -11.75 15.61 4.71
CA ASP A 185 -13.15 15.45 4.25
C ASP A 185 -13.91 14.30 4.94
N TYR A 186 -13.18 13.34 5.52
CA TYR A 186 -13.71 12.17 6.20
C TYR A 186 -13.14 11.98 7.61
N VAL A 187 -12.86 13.07 8.34
CA VAL A 187 -12.15 13.03 9.64
C VAL A 187 -12.70 11.99 10.63
N GLU A 188 -14.02 11.87 10.77
CA GLU A 188 -14.65 10.94 11.73
C GLU A 188 -14.54 9.47 11.32
N ARG A 189 -14.33 9.20 10.02
CA ARG A 189 -14.25 7.85 9.46
C ARG A 189 -12.82 7.42 9.19
N SER A 190 -11.87 8.34 9.38
CA SER A 190 -10.46 8.16 9.06
C SER A 190 -9.60 8.14 10.30
N PHE A 191 -8.49 7.44 10.21
CA PHE A 191 -7.51 7.36 11.27
C PHE A 191 -6.10 7.34 10.70
N LEU A 192 -5.17 7.79 11.52
CA LEU A 192 -3.76 7.78 11.24
C LEU A 192 -3.12 6.53 11.84
N TYR A 193 -2.32 5.85 11.05
CA TYR A 193 -1.58 4.67 11.51
C TYR A 193 -0.12 4.73 11.09
N GLU A 194 0.69 3.95 11.80
CA GLU A 194 2.06 3.63 11.45
C GLU A 194 2.24 2.13 11.25
N MET A 195 3.19 1.78 10.39
CA MET A 195 3.58 0.41 10.11
C MET A 195 5.10 0.32 10.18
N ASP A 196 5.58 -0.66 10.95
CA ASP A 196 6.99 -1.02 11.00
C ASP A 196 7.32 -1.96 9.82
N LEU A 197 8.31 -1.57 9.03
CA LEU A 197 8.78 -2.31 7.86
C LEU A 197 10.16 -2.95 8.07
N VAL A 198 10.71 -2.90 9.29
CA VAL A 198 12.00 -3.50 9.61
C VAL A 198 11.85 -5.00 9.93
N ASP A 199 10.74 -5.43 10.52
CA ASP A 199 10.50 -6.85 10.82
C ASP A 199 10.01 -7.63 9.58
N GLU A 200 10.96 -8.10 8.78
CA GLU A 200 10.66 -8.85 7.55
C GLU A 200 9.97 -10.21 7.82
N ALA A 201 10.27 -10.87 8.95
CA ALA A 201 9.63 -12.14 9.30
C ALA A 201 8.13 -11.94 9.57
N ARG A 202 7.78 -10.88 10.31
CA ARG A 202 6.39 -10.49 10.56
C ARG A 202 5.67 -10.09 9.27
N GLN A 203 6.32 -9.35 8.38
CA GLN A 203 5.74 -9.02 7.07
C GLN A 203 5.45 -10.26 6.23
N VAL A 204 6.37 -11.23 6.20
CA VAL A 204 6.16 -12.50 5.49
C VAL A 204 4.98 -13.27 6.09
N ALA A 205 4.94 -13.39 7.42
CA ALA A 205 3.83 -14.05 8.11
C ALA A 205 2.49 -13.37 7.81
N ALA A 206 2.44 -12.03 7.82
CA ALA A 206 1.22 -11.28 7.51
C ALA A 206 0.79 -11.44 6.04
N MET A 207 1.74 -11.37 5.09
CA MET A 207 1.47 -11.53 3.66
C MET A 207 0.88 -12.92 3.35
N GLU A 208 1.39 -13.95 4.01
CA GLU A 208 0.92 -15.34 3.92
C GLU A 208 -0.29 -15.65 4.81
N ARG A 209 -0.82 -14.68 5.56
CA ARG A 209 -1.92 -14.87 6.52
C ARG A 209 -1.63 -15.90 7.61
N ARG A 210 -0.35 -16.04 7.99
CA ARG A 210 0.15 -16.85 9.10
C ARG A 210 0.42 -16.03 10.37
N PHE A 211 0.26 -14.71 10.30
CA PHE A 211 0.32 -13.87 11.49
C PHE A 211 -0.94 -14.10 12.33
N LEU A 212 -0.77 -14.81 13.45
CA LEU A 212 -1.83 -15.12 14.39
C LEU A 212 -1.61 -14.30 15.66
N LEU A 213 -2.52 -13.35 15.91
CA LEU A 213 -2.60 -12.62 17.17
C LEU A 213 -4.08 -12.54 17.51
N GLN A 214 -4.45 -12.86 18.75
CA GLN A 214 -5.84 -12.77 19.17
C GLN A 214 -6.18 -11.30 19.45
N PRO A 215 -7.32 -10.79 18.95
CA PRO A 215 -7.76 -9.46 19.31
C PRO A 215 -8.11 -9.42 20.81
N THR A 216 -7.63 -8.39 21.51
CA THR A 216 -8.06 -8.09 22.88
C THR A 216 -9.36 -7.30 22.88
N LEU A 217 -9.62 -6.58 21.79
CA LEU A 217 -10.80 -5.75 21.61
C LEU A 217 -11.35 -5.90 20.18
N ARG A 218 -12.68 -6.00 20.08
CA ARG A 218 -13.42 -5.94 18.81
C ARG A 218 -14.42 -4.81 18.89
N LEU A 219 -14.44 -3.96 17.86
CA LEU A 219 -15.37 -2.83 17.77
C LEU A 219 -16.07 -2.87 16.42
N SER A 220 -17.32 -2.44 16.36
CA SER A 220 -17.98 -2.22 15.08
C SER A 220 -17.26 -1.11 14.31
N ALA A 221 -17.01 -1.32 13.00
CA ALA A 221 -16.45 -0.31 12.12
C ALA A 221 -17.39 0.89 11.87
N SER A 222 -18.64 0.80 12.35
CA SER A 222 -19.63 1.90 12.31
C SER A 222 -19.83 2.61 13.65
N ASP A 223 -19.25 2.12 14.75
CA ASP A 223 -19.36 2.72 16.09
C ASP A 223 -18.39 3.90 16.24
N SER A 224 -18.77 5.04 15.65
CA SER A 224 -17.93 6.24 15.61
C SER A 224 -17.52 6.74 17.02
N PRO A 225 -18.40 6.76 18.04
CA PRO A 225 -17.99 7.08 19.40
C PRO A 225 -16.90 6.17 19.97
N ALA A 226 -17.04 4.84 19.83
CA ALA A 226 -16.04 3.90 20.33
C ALA A 226 -14.71 4.00 19.57
N LEU A 227 -14.77 4.17 18.24
CA LEU A 227 -13.59 4.37 17.39
C LEU A 227 -12.86 5.68 17.74
N GLY A 228 -13.60 6.77 17.99
CA GLY A 228 -13.01 8.02 18.44
C GLY A 228 -12.37 7.91 19.83
N ALA A 229 -12.97 7.13 20.75
CA ALA A 229 -12.37 6.85 22.05
C ALA A 229 -11.06 6.06 21.91
N LEU A 230 -11.00 5.10 20.99
CA LEU A 230 -9.80 4.35 20.67
C LEU A 230 -8.68 5.26 20.14
N LEU A 231 -9.00 6.22 19.28
CA LEU A 231 -8.01 7.17 18.75
C LEU A 231 -7.48 8.12 19.83
N ARG A 232 -8.34 8.61 20.73
CA ARG A 232 -7.89 9.43 21.87
C ARG A 232 -6.93 8.68 22.79
N ARG A 233 -7.15 7.38 22.98
CA ARG A 233 -6.22 6.51 23.73
C ARG A 233 -4.86 6.40 23.03
N ALA A 234 -4.86 6.19 21.71
CA ALA A 234 -3.62 6.16 20.92
C ALA A 234 -2.86 7.50 21.02
N GLU A 235 -3.56 8.62 20.95
CA GLU A 235 -2.99 9.98 21.08
C GLU A 235 -2.41 10.24 22.48
N ALA A 236 -3.01 9.67 23.52
CA ALA A 236 -2.50 9.70 24.88
C ALA A 236 -1.24 8.80 25.09
N GLY A 237 -0.77 8.14 24.03
CA GLY A 237 0.44 7.32 24.04
C GLY A 237 0.20 5.83 24.23
N GLU A 238 -1.06 5.39 24.33
CA GLU A 238 -1.37 3.98 24.45
C GLU A 238 -0.97 3.21 23.18
N VAL A 239 -0.39 2.02 23.37
CA VAL A 239 0.07 1.19 22.27
C VAL A 239 -1.09 0.31 21.80
N LEU A 240 -1.68 0.68 20.67
CA LEU A 240 -2.83 0.01 20.08
C LEU A 240 -2.50 -0.41 18.65
N TYR A 241 -2.79 -1.66 18.31
CA TYR A 241 -2.58 -2.17 16.95
C TYR A 241 -3.89 -2.65 16.35
N LEU A 242 -4.18 -2.21 15.13
CA LEU A 242 -5.11 -2.92 14.27
C LEU A 242 -4.38 -4.14 13.69
N ILE A 243 -4.89 -5.34 13.96
CA ILE A 243 -4.25 -6.59 13.56
C ILE A 243 -4.93 -7.20 12.32
N PRO A 244 -4.21 -7.99 11.49
CA PRO A 244 -4.82 -8.68 10.36
C PRO A 244 -6.04 -9.53 10.79
N PRO A 245 -7.13 -9.57 10.00
CA PRO A 245 -7.31 -8.99 8.67
C PRO A 245 -7.66 -7.49 8.65
N GLY A 246 -7.75 -6.83 9.80
CA GLY A 246 -8.12 -5.42 9.95
C GLY A 246 -9.63 -5.22 10.07
N LEU A 247 -10.38 -5.65 9.05
CA LEU A 247 -11.84 -5.59 9.01
C LEU A 247 -12.39 -6.97 8.61
N GLU A 248 -13.24 -7.53 9.45
CA GLU A 248 -13.92 -8.82 9.23
C GLU A 248 -15.33 -8.78 9.81
N GLY A 249 -16.34 -9.18 9.03
CA GLY A 249 -17.74 -9.17 9.49
C GLY A 249 -18.28 -7.78 9.90
N GLY A 250 -17.63 -6.69 9.50
CA GLY A 250 -17.97 -5.33 9.96
C GLY A 250 -17.30 -4.92 11.28
N GLU A 251 -16.49 -5.81 11.87
CA GLU A 251 -15.73 -5.55 13.09
C GLU A 251 -14.27 -5.23 12.77
N ILE A 252 -13.70 -4.28 13.52
CA ILE A 252 -12.27 -4.03 13.55
C ILE A 252 -11.63 -4.84 14.69
N HIS A 253 -10.47 -5.42 14.41
CA HIS A 253 -9.73 -6.26 15.36
C HIS A 253 -8.54 -5.50 15.93
N VAL A 254 -8.56 -5.26 17.24
CA VAL A 254 -7.55 -4.49 17.95
C VAL A 254 -6.80 -5.37 18.94
N HIS A 255 -5.49 -5.19 19.00
CA HIS A 255 -4.62 -5.71 20.04
C HIS A 255 -4.09 -4.55 20.89
N GLU A 256 -4.35 -4.62 22.19
CA GLU A 256 -3.88 -3.66 23.18
C GLU A 256 -2.52 -4.10 23.74
N GLY A 257 -1.58 -3.15 23.79
CA GLY A 257 -0.23 -3.37 24.29
C GLY A 257 0.79 -3.71 23.18
N PRO A 258 2.05 -3.99 23.59
CA PRO A 258 3.12 -4.27 22.64
C PRO A 258 2.84 -5.56 21.86
N LEU A 259 3.33 -5.61 20.62
CA LEU A 259 3.35 -6.85 19.85
C LEU A 259 4.35 -7.84 20.48
N PRO A 260 4.06 -9.15 20.48
CA PRO A 260 4.98 -10.16 20.95
C PRO A 260 6.36 -10.00 20.28
N SER A 261 7.42 -10.07 21.09
CA SER A 261 8.78 -10.12 20.56
C SER A 261 8.99 -11.46 19.84
N ARG A 262 9.90 -11.48 18.86
CA ARG A 262 10.22 -12.67 18.05
C ARG A 262 10.56 -13.94 18.86
N ALA A 263 10.90 -13.81 20.13
CA ALA A 263 11.30 -14.92 21.00
C ALA A 263 10.14 -15.83 21.46
N GLY A 264 8.88 -15.50 21.17
CA GLY A 264 7.72 -16.13 21.80
C GLY A 264 6.71 -16.86 20.90
N GLY A 265 7.04 -17.16 19.64
CA GLY A 265 6.18 -17.99 18.78
C GLY A 265 5.70 -17.29 17.50
N LEU A 266 6.14 -17.85 16.37
CA LEU A 266 5.50 -17.79 15.06
C LEU A 266 5.36 -19.22 14.56
#